data_AF-A0A485CVL6-F1
#
_entry.id   AF-A0A485CVL6-F1
#
_cell.length_a   1.000
_cell.length_b   1.000
_cell.length_c   1.000
_cell.angle_alpha   90.00
_cell.angle_beta   90.00
_cell.angle_gamma   90.00
#
_symmetry.space_group_name_H-M   'P 1'
#
loop_
_entity.id
_entity.type
_entity.pdbx_description
1 polymer ?
#
loop_
_entity_poly.entity_id
_entity_poly.type
_entity_poly.pdbx_seq_one_letter_code
_entity_poly.pdbx_strand_id
1 'polypeptide(L)' 'MAASETLAKHSPLVNNGEGPVLPELKDIQTVSRAIAFAVGKVAQEQGVAVKTSAEALLQAISDNFWLPEYRNYRRTSI' A
#
# COMPACT_ATOMS: atom_id res chain seq x y z
N MET A 1 -9.79 4.74 11.18
CA MET A 1 -8.88 3.68 11.69
C MET A 1 -8.43 2.72 10.57
N ALA A 2 -8.44 3.14 9.31
CA ALA A 2 -8.32 2.25 8.13
C ALA A 2 -7.03 1.42 8.08
N ALA A 3 -5.89 1.98 8.53
CA ALA A 3 -4.62 1.26 8.49
C ALA A 3 -4.61 0.01 9.39
N SER A 4 -5.08 0.14 10.64
CA SER A 4 -5.12 -0.96 11.60
C SER A 4 -6.11 -2.05 11.18
N GLU A 5 -7.27 -1.66 10.64
CA GLU A 5 -8.27 -2.60 10.11
C GLU A 5 -7.75 -3.37 8.91
N THR A 6 -7.06 -2.71 7.98
CA THR A 6 -6.44 -3.39 6.84
C THR A 6 -5.33 -4.33 7.29
N LEU A 7 -4.48 -3.92 8.24
CA LEU A 7 -3.45 -4.81 8.79
C LEU A 7 -4.06 -6.06 9.44
N ALA A 8 -5.13 -5.89 10.23
CA ALA A 8 -5.82 -7.00 10.87
C ALA A 8 -6.43 -7.99 9.85
N LYS A 9 -6.95 -7.50 8.72
CA LYS A 9 -7.43 -8.36 7.62
C LYS A 9 -6.34 -9.21 6.97
N HIS A 10 -5.09 -8.77 7.04
CA HIS A 10 -3.95 -9.56 6.54
C HIS A 10 -3.39 -10.53 7.59
N SER A 11 -3.94 -10.55 8.81
CA SER A 11 -3.50 -11.45 9.88
C SER A 11 -3.78 -12.92 9.55
N PRO A 12 -2.79 -13.83 9.65
CA PRO A 12 -3.01 -15.27 9.51
C PRO A 12 -4.05 -15.81 10.50
N LEU A 13 -4.07 -15.30 11.73
CA LEU A 13 -5.08 -15.66 12.72
C LEU A 13 -6.51 -15.34 12.24
N VAL A 14 -6.71 -14.19 11.60
CA VAL A 14 -8.02 -13.79 11.07
C VAL A 14 -8.40 -14.60 9.82
N ASN A 15 -7.43 -14.93 8.96
CA ASN A 15 -7.69 -15.61 7.70
C ASN A 15 -7.82 -17.13 7.84
N ASN A 16 -7.01 -17.74 8.71
CA ASN A 16 -6.88 -19.19 8.83
C ASN A 16 -7.42 -19.73 10.17
N GLY A 17 -7.80 -18.85 11.10
CA GLY A 17 -8.26 -19.21 12.45
C GLY A 17 -7.14 -19.62 13.42
N GLU A 18 -5.93 -19.86 12.89
CA GLU A 18 -4.75 -20.25 13.65
C GLU A 18 -3.50 -19.51 13.11
N GLY A 19 -2.49 -19.32 13.96
CA GLY A 19 -1.22 -18.68 13.60
C GLY A 19 -0.98 -17.31 14.25
N PRO A 20 0.07 -16.60 13.81
CA PRO A 20 0.46 -15.33 14.42
C PRO A 20 -0.55 -14.21 14.15
N VAL A 21 -0.63 -13.25 15.08
CA VAL A 21 -1.51 -12.07 14.98
C VAL A 21 -1.09 -11.16 13.83
N LEU A 22 0.19 -11.17 13.45
CA LEU A 22 0.73 -10.32 12.39
C LEU A 22 1.09 -11.12 11.14
N PRO A 23 0.93 -10.54 9.94
CA PRO A 23 1.46 -11.11 8.72
C PRO A 23 2.98 -11.33 8.81
N GLU A 24 3.48 -12.26 8.01
CA GLU A 24 4.92 -12.49 7.92
C GLU A 24 5.65 -11.27 7.32
N LEU A 25 6.92 -11.07 7.72
CA LEU A 25 7.73 -9.95 7.23
C LEU A 25 7.96 -9.97 5.72
N LYS A 26 7.94 -11.15 5.09
CA LYS A 26 8.07 -11.29 3.64
C LYS A 26 6.94 -10.59 2.87
N ASP A 27 5.76 -10.49 3.48
CA ASP A 27 4.55 -9.93 2.86
C ASP A 27 4.37 -8.43 3.17
N ILE A 28 5.32 -7.81 3.88
CA ILE A 28 5.20 -6.43 4.36
C ILE A 28 4.97 -5.43 3.24
N GLN A 29 5.55 -5.64 2.05
CA GLN A 29 5.36 -4.75 0.91
C GLN A 29 3.92 -4.82 0.39
N THR A 30 3.34 -6.01 0.34
CA THR A 30 1.95 -6.23 -0.09
C THR A 30 0.98 -5.59 0.90
N VAL A 31 1.21 -5.81 2.20
CA VAL A 31 0.40 -5.23 3.28
C VAL A 31 0.51 -3.70 3.27
N SER A 32 1.71 -3.15 3.08
CA SER A 32 1.95 -1.71 3.00
C SER A 32 1.17 -1.06 1.84
N ARG A 33 1.19 -1.66 0.64
CA ARG A 33 0.40 -1.21 -0.51
C ARG A 33 -1.11 -1.27 -0.23
N ALA A 34 -1.59 -2.35 0.39
CA ALA A 34 -3.00 -2.48 0.77
C ALA A 34 -3.44 -1.41 1.78
N ILE A 35 -2.59 -1.11 2.78
CA ILE A 35 -2.84 -0.04 3.75
C ILE A 35 -2.88 1.32 3.05
N ALA A 36 -1.93 1.60 2.15
CA ALA A 36 -1.92 2.85 1.38
C ALA A 36 -3.21 3.04 0.57
N PHE A 37 -3.71 1.99 -0.06
CA PHE A 37 -4.97 2.03 -0.81
C PHE A 37 -6.17 2.28 0.10
N ALA A 38 -6.29 1.56 1.22
CA ALA A 38 -7.40 1.73 2.15
C ALA A 38 -7.42 3.13 2.78
N VAL A 39 -6.27 3.65 3.18
CA VAL A 39 -6.14 5.01 3.72
C VAL A 39 -6.45 6.05 2.64
N GLY A 40 -5.93 5.88 1.43
CA GLY A 40 -6.20 6.78 0.30
C GLY A 40 -7.69 6.84 -0.03
N LYS A 41 -8.38 5.69 -0.05
CA LYS A 41 -9.83 5.64 -0.28
C LYS A 41 -10.60 6.40 0.80
N VAL A 42 -10.28 6.17 2.08
CA VAL A 42 -10.93 6.89 3.19
C VAL A 42 -10.64 8.39 3.14
N ALA A 43 -9.43 8.79 2.74
CA ALA A 43 -9.07 10.20 2.55
C ALA A 43 -9.92 10.86 1.45
N GLN A 44 -10.18 10.15 0.35
CA GLN A 44 -11.06 10.61 -0.73
C GLN A 44 -12.53 10.72 -0.29
N GLU A 45 -13.02 9.74 0.47
CA GLU A 45 -14.38 9.73 1.02
C GLU A 45 -14.61 10.89 2.00
N GLN A 46 -13.62 11.17 2.86
CA GLN A 46 -13.65 12.26 3.82
C GLN A 46 -13.38 13.65 3.19
N GLY A 47 -13.10 13.71 1.89
CA GLY A 47 -12.86 14.96 1.17
C GLY A 47 -11.53 15.64 1.47
N VAL A 48 -10.59 14.94 2.12
CA VAL A 48 -9.23 15.45 2.40
C VAL A 48 -8.24 15.12 1.28
N ALA A 49 -8.66 14.32 0.30
CA ALA A 49 -7.92 14.02 -0.92
C ALA A 49 -8.82 14.11 -2.17
N VAL A 50 -8.20 14.33 -3.34
CA VAL A 50 -8.91 14.38 -4.63
C VAL A 50 -9.52 13.03 -4.94
N LYS A 51 -10.83 13.01 -5.24
CA LYS A 51 -11.55 11.78 -5.64
C LYS A 51 -11.07 11.35 -7.03
N THR A 52 -10.59 10.12 -7.13
CA THR A 52 -10.17 9.49 -8.39
C THR A 52 -10.82 8.11 -8.49
N SER A 53 -10.68 7.44 -9.64
CA SER A 53 -11.03 6.02 -9.72
C SER A 53 -10.12 5.18 -8.82
N ALA A 54 -10.60 4.02 -8.39
CA ALA A 54 -9.82 3.06 -7.61
C ALA A 54 -8.56 2.61 -8.37
N GLU A 55 -8.67 2.43 -9.69
CA GLU A 55 -7.55 2.07 -10.57
C GLU A 55 -6.49 3.17 -10.61
N ALA A 56 -6.89 4.44 -10.74
CA ALA A 56 -5.96 5.56 -10.73
C ALA A 56 -5.23 5.68 -9.38
N LEU A 57 -5.92 5.39 -8.27
CA LEU A 57 -5.31 5.37 -6.94
C LEU A 57 -4.29 4.22 -6.80
N LEU A 58 -4.60 3.02 -7.30
CA LEU A 58 -3.67 1.88 -7.31
C LEU A 58 -2.44 2.15 -8.18
N GLN A 59 -2.64 2.78 -9.34
CA GLN A 59 -1.54 3.18 -10.22
C GLN A 59 -0.65 4.22 -9.53
N ALA A 60 -1.26 5.26 -8.94
CA ALA A 60 -0.51 6.28 -8.22
C ALA A 60 0.30 5.70 -7.05
N ILE A 61 -0.27 4.75 -6.30
CA ILE A 61 0.47 4.06 -5.24
C ILE A 61 1.66 3.28 -5.81
N SER A 62 1.48 2.61 -6.95
CA SER A 62 2.54 1.83 -7.60
C SER A 62 3.66 2.72 -8.14
N ASP A 63 3.30 3.84 -8.79
CA ASP A 63 4.25 4.80 -9.37
C ASP A 63 5.08 5.52 -8.30
N ASN A 64 4.50 5.74 -7.11
CA ASN A 64 5.18 6.38 -5.99
C ASN A 64 5.83 5.38 -5.03
N PHE A 65 5.68 4.07 -5.26
CA PHE A 65 6.32 3.07 -4.42
C PHE A 65 7.81 2.99 -4.73
N TRP A 66 8.65 3.26 -3.74
CA TRP A 66 10.09 3.16 -3.90
C TRP A 66 10.53 1.70 -4.11
N LEU A 67 11.40 1.48 -5.10
CA LEU A 67 12.01 0.19 -5.38
C LEU A 67 13.53 0.28 -5.18
N PRO A 68 14.17 -0.77 -4.63
CA PRO A 68 15.61 -0.83 -4.38
C PRO A 68 16.41 -1.10 -5.66
N GLU A 69 16.19 -0.28 -6.68
CA GLU A 69 16.82 -0.43 -7.99
C GLU A 69 17.73 0.76 -8.30
N TYR A 70 18.83 0.49 -8.99
CA TYR A 70 19.69 1.55 -9.49
C TYR A 70 18.93 2.37 -10.53
N ARG A 71 18.94 3.69 -10.34
CA ARG A 71 18.38 4.60 -11.34
C ARG A 71 19.28 4.62 -12.56
N ASN A 72 18.66 4.59 -13.73
CA ASN A 72 19.36 4.80 -14.99
C ASN A 72 19.88 6.25 -15.04
N TYR A 73 21.19 6.42 -14.91
CA TYR A 73 21.83 7.71 -15.11
C TYR A 73 21.88 8.02 -16.61
N ARG A 74 21.17 9.06 -17.05
CA ARG A 74 21.43 9.64 -18.36
C ARG A 74 22.62 10.59 -18.22
N ARG A 75 23.69 10.33 -18.97
CA ARG A 75 24.75 11.33 -19.16
C ARG A 75 24.13 12.51 -19.89
N THR A 76 23.96 13.64 -19.21
CA THR A 76 23.81 14.93 -19.89
C THR A 76 25.22 15.39 -20.21
N SER A 77 25.73 15.03 -21.39
CA SER A 77 26.95 15.67 -21.89
C SER A 77 26.53 17.04 -22.40
N ILE A 78 27.00 18.09 -21.73
CA ILE A 78 26.99 19.47 -22.23
C ILE A 78 27.97 19.57 -23.40
#